data_AF-A0A928VBZ3-F1
#
_entry.id   AF-A0A928VBZ3-F1
#
_cell.length_a   1.000
_cell.length_b   1.000
_cell.length_c   1.000
_cell.angle_alpha   90.00
_cell.angle_beta   90.00
_cell.angle_gamma   90.00
#
_symmetry.space_group_name_H-M   'P 1'
#
loop_
_entity.id
_entity.type
_entity.pdbx_description
1 polymer ?
#
loop_
_entity_poly.entity_id
_entity_poly.type
_entity_poly.pdbx_seq_one_letter_code
_entity_poly.pdbx_strand_id
1 'polypeptide(L)'
;MTKTLSLPSFSQVPAVARSIVRPMLFAALGLHAFLLFTPFPKEKEKPPENKEAPVKITQLPTTKASARQTPKVAIAKPKPALPRINRPNPNPNPVVQRSIEAPRSQETPPPPELAAPPQSQSQPSRNTGTATAADFPHYSPSTPNCFGVGLGENCRVATANMSTVAAFYLSAPKAKGFTLTPDEDTADKKVYTVTTPDKKTLFLHLFKDEPTTVILLSDSKVSDLAALKGSVNVPADYYNLLTDLAPQVDRSDNPQTNAQPEQFPRPEMFFNVVSSAELQNGVIPEMRPGIDGSPTLIAGQTPDVFFQTISTAGLSGTFQVTPKGQYGGGNLYQLKKDSTTFYMNLVPTKDNSGTIVVTWLKNPGS
;
A
#
# COMPACT_ATOMS: atom_id res chain seq x y z
N MET A 1 9.54 23.68 -37.53
CA MET A 1 8.33 24.50 -37.27
C MET A 1 8.58 25.35 -36.04
N THR A 2 8.99 26.60 -36.22
CA THR A 2 9.27 27.57 -35.15
C THR A 2 7.96 28.26 -34.74
N LYS A 3 7.45 27.96 -33.54
CA LYS A 3 6.31 28.68 -32.96
C LYS A 3 6.81 29.95 -32.30
N THR A 4 6.54 31.09 -32.92
CA THR A 4 6.71 32.42 -32.33
C THR A 4 5.63 32.66 -31.27
N LEU A 5 6.06 32.90 -30.03
CA LEU A 5 5.18 33.30 -28.93
C LEU A 5 4.73 34.75 -29.15
N SER A 6 3.49 34.89 -29.60
CA SER A 6 2.79 36.18 -29.69
C SER A 6 2.39 36.63 -28.29
N LEU A 7 2.89 37.80 -27.86
CA LEU A 7 2.44 38.44 -26.64
C LEU A 7 1.00 38.97 -26.83
N PRO A 8 0.12 38.83 -25.83
CA PRO A 8 -1.26 39.29 -25.92
C PRO A 8 -1.34 40.81 -26.14
N SER A 9 -2.12 41.24 -27.14
CA SER A 9 -2.31 42.67 -27.40
C SER A 9 -3.21 43.29 -26.33
N PHE A 10 -2.73 44.34 -25.66
CA PHE A 10 -3.39 45.01 -24.53
C PHE A 10 -4.56 45.94 -24.91
N SER A 11 -5.22 45.67 -26.04
CA SER A 11 -6.17 46.58 -26.68
C SER A 11 -7.48 46.79 -25.90
N GLN A 12 -7.83 45.88 -24.99
CA GLN A 12 -9.16 45.82 -24.36
C GLN A 12 -9.27 46.43 -22.95
N VAL A 13 -8.19 46.99 -22.39
CA VAL A 13 -8.27 47.59 -21.05
C VAL A 13 -8.88 49.00 -21.12
N PRO A 14 -9.95 49.32 -20.35
CA PRO A 14 -10.58 50.64 -20.30
C PRO A 14 -9.57 51.74 -19.96
N ALA A 15 -9.73 52.94 -20.55
CA ALA A 15 -8.76 54.03 -20.43
C ALA A 15 -8.44 54.42 -18.96
N VAL A 16 -9.44 54.33 -18.07
CA VAL A 16 -9.30 54.61 -16.63
C VAL A 16 -8.46 53.55 -15.91
N ALA A 17 -8.49 52.29 -16.34
CA ALA A 17 -7.67 51.24 -15.76
C ALA A 17 -6.20 51.33 -16.22
N ARG A 18 -5.93 51.89 -17.41
CA ARG A 18 -4.55 52.05 -17.91
C ARG A 18 -3.71 53.03 -17.09
N SER A 19 -4.33 54.01 -16.42
CA SER A 19 -3.59 54.96 -15.58
C SER A 19 -3.16 54.37 -14.23
N ILE A 20 -3.78 53.29 -13.76
CA ILE A 20 -3.49 52.64 -12.47
C ILE A 20 -2.49 51.47 -12.63
N VAL A 21 -2.52 50.77 -13.76
CA VAL A 21 -1.66 49.59 -13.98
C VAL A 21 -0.17 49.95 -14.03
N ARG A 22 0.19 51.09 -14.64
CA ARG A 22 1.59 51.52 -14.75
C ARG A 22 2.26 51.77 -13.38
N PRO A 23 1.70 52.57 -12.47
CA PRO A 23 2.34 52.79 -11.16
C PRO A 23 2.42 51.51 -10.32
N MET A 24 1.43 50.60 -10.40
CA MET A 24 1.49 49.32 -9.69
C MET A 24 2.61 48.41 -10.20
N LEU A 25 2.88 48.38 -11.51
CA LEU A 25 3.99 47.61 -12.06
C LEU A 25 5.35 48.11 -11.53
N PHE A 26 5.53 49.44 -11.48
CA PHE A 26 6.77 50.03 -10.94
C PHE A 26 6.91 49.79 -9.43
N ALA A 27 5.80 49.84 -8.68
CA ALA A 27 5.82 49.51 -7.25
C ALA A 27 6.19 48.04 -7.02
N ALA A 28 5.66 47.12 -7.81
CA ALA A 28 5.97 45.69 -7.73
C ALA A 28 7.44 45.40 -8.06
N LEU A 29 7.98 46.02 -9.12
CA LEU A 29 9.40 45.91 -9.48
C LEU A 29 10.31 46.53 -8.40
N GLY A 30 9.92 47.67 -7.83
CA GLY A 30 10.64 48.31 -6.73
C GLY A 30 10.70 47.46 -5.47
N LEU A 31 9.59 46.82 -5.09
CA LEU A 31 9.53 45.93 -3.93
C LEU A 31 10.42 44.69 -4.11
N HIS A 32 10.41 44.09 -5.31
CA HIS A 32 11.26 42.94 -5.61
C HIS A 32 12.75 43.33 -5.59
N ALA A 33 13.11 44.49 -6.13
CA ALA A 33 14.48 45.00 -6.04
C ALA A 33 14.90 45.23 -4.58
N PHE A 34 14.02 45.81 -3.76
CA PHE A 34 14.32 46.06 -2.34
C PHE A 34 14.60 44.77 -1.57
N LEU A 35 13.80 43.72 -1.76
CA LEU A 35 14.00 42.41 -1.10
C LEU A 35 15.31 41.72 -1.51
N LEU A 36 15.78 41.91 -2.73
CA LEU A 36 17.05 41.32 -3.19
C LEU A 36 18.28 42.06 -2.63
N PHE A 37 18.14 43.33 -2.24
CA PHE A 37 19.25 44.14 -1.70
C PHE A 37 19.26 44.24 -0.18
N THR A 38 18.24 43.73 0.54
CA THR A 38 18.30 43.64 2.01
C THR A 38 19.31 42.56 2.43
N PRO A 39 20.43 42.92 3.10
CA PRO A 39 21.41 41.94 3.53
C PRO A 39 20.80 41.00 4.57
N PHE A 40 20.86 39.69 4.30
CA PHE A 40 20.40 38.70 5.25
C PHE A 40 21.18 38.81 6.58
N PRO A 41 20.50 38.81 7.73
CA PRO A 41 21.17 38.83 9.03
C PRO A 41 22.04 37.56 9.14
N LYS A 42 23.35 37.75 9.26
CA LYS A 42 24.29 36.65 9.46
C LYS A 42 23.92 35.90 10.73
N GLU A 43 23.58 34.63 10.58
CA GLU A 43 23.27 33.74 11.69
C GLU A 43 24.48 33.65 12.63
N LYS A 44 24.26 33.93 13.92
CA LYS A 44 25.31 33.82 14.94
C LYS A 44 25.68 32.36 15.08
N GLU A 45 26.86 32.01 14.57
CA GLU A 45 27.50 30.71 14.71
C GLU A 45 27.53 30.32 16.21
N LYS A 46 26.80 29.26 16.57
CA LYS A 46 26.80 28.75 17.95
C LYS A 46 28.14 28.06 18.23
N PRO A 47 28.78 28.31 19.39
CA PRO A 47 30.00 27.61 19.76
C PRO A 47 29.76 26.11 19.88
N PRO A 48 30.76 25.26 19.56
CA PRO A 48 30.63 23.81 19.62
C PRO A 48 30.36 23.33 21.05
N GLU A 49 29.25 22.62 21.22
CA GLU A 49 28.83 22.00 22.48
C GLU A 49 29.68 20.75 22.74
N ASN A 50 30.68 20.89 23.60
CA ASN A 50 31.57 19.82 24.01
C ASN A 50 30.90 19.00 25.13
N LYS A 51 30.44 17.79 24.81
CA LYS A 51 29.89 16.83 25.79
C LYS A 51 30.60 15.48 25.66
N GLU A 52 31.77 15.39 26.28
CA GLU A 52 32.29 14.11 26.76
C GLU A 52 31.74 13.85 28.16
N ALA A 53 30.82 12.89 28.29
CA ALA A 53 30.39 12.34 29.57
C ALA A 53 31.15 11.03 29.84
N PRO A 54 31.78 10.85 31.02
CA PRO A 54 32.53 9.64 31.33
C PRO A 54 31.60 8.46 31.60
N VAL A 55 31.80 7.38 30.84
CA VAL A 55 31.12 6.09 30.99
C VAL A 55 31.66 5.37 32.26
N LYS A 56 30.80 5.18 33.27
CA LYS A 56 31.08 4.30 34.41
C LYS A 56 30.94 2.83 33.99
N ILE A 57 32.07 2.12 33.94
CA ILE A 57 32.14 0.67 33.74
C ILE A 57 31.84 -0.02 35.08
N THR A 58 30.70 -0.68 35.19
CA THR A 58 30.36 -1.54 36.33
C THR A 58 30.97 -2.93 36.08
N GLN A 59 32.02 -3.30 36.83
CA GLN A 59 32.60 -4.65 36.83
C GLN A 59 31.87 -5.61 37.78
N LEU A 60 31.89 -6.90 37.42
CA LEU A 60 31.16 -8.03 38.01
C LEU A 60 31.64 -8.46 39.41
N PRO A 61 30.77 -9.08 40.23
CA PRO A 61 31.21 -10.00 41.28
C PRO A 61 31.35 -11.44 40.75
N THR A 62 32.55 -12.01 40.94
CA THR A 62 32.88 -13.43 40.78
C THR A 62 32.51 -14.19 42.06
N THR A 63 31.71 -15.25 41.95
CA THR A 63 31.31 -16.10 43.09
C THR A 63 32.28 -17.29 43.26
N LYS A 64 33.04 -17.25 44.37
CA LYS A 64 33.79 -18.38 44.92
C LYS A 64 32.87 -19.32 45.69
N ALA A 65 33.06 -20.61 45.49
CA ALA A 65 32.51 -21.68 46.31
C ALA A 65 33.08 -21.67 47.73
N SER A 66 32.24 -21.90 48.74
CA SER A 66 32.66 -22.41 50.05
C SER A 66 31.51 -23.14 50.74
N ALA A 67 31.89 -24.19 51.47
CA ALA A 67 31.05 -25.28 51.93
C ALA A 67 30.46 -25.07 53.33
N ARG A 68 29.34 -25.78 53.56
CA ARG A 68 28.93 -26.49 54.79
C ARG A 68 28.74 -25.67 56.07
N GLN A 69 27.49 -25.52 56.50
CA GLN A 69 27.03 -25.83 57.87
C GLN A 69 25.48 -25.87 57.95
N THR A 70 24.97 -26.94 58.57
CA THR A 70 23.58 -27.17 58.98
C THR A 70 23.27 -26.42 60.29
N PRO A 71 22.01 -25.98 60.54
CA PRO A 71 21.17 -26.75 61.47
C PRO A 71 19.66 -26.80 61.14
N LYS A 72 19.02 -27.86 61.66
CA LYS A 72 17.57 -28.11 61.81
C LYS A 72 16.83 -26.97 62.51
N VAL A 73 15.61 -26.63 62.06
CA VAL A 73 14.31 -26.41 62.79
C VAL A 73 13.24 -26.16 61.70
N ALA A 74 12.33 -27.10 61.38
CA ALA A 74 10.97 -27.34 61.90
C ALA A 74 9.90 -26.25 61.58
N ILE A 75 8.89 -26.68 60.81
CA ILE A 75 7.44 -26.35 60.88
C ILE A 75 6.82 -25.29 59.94
N ALA A 76 5.72 -25.76 59.32
CA ALA A 76 4.53 -25.09 58.77
C ALA A 76 4.49 -24.58 57.31
N LYS A 77 3.69 -25.31 56.51
CA LYS A 77 3.04 -24.91 55.25
C LYS A 77 1.96 -23.84 55.51
N PRO A 78 1.55 -23.04 54.50
CA PRO A 78 0.43 -23.47 53.66
C PRO A 78 0.62 -23.21 52.15
N LYS A 79 0.02 -24.10 51.34
CA LYS A 79 -0.16 -23.98 49.88
C LYS A 79 -1.31 -22.99 49.58
N PRO A 80 -1.15 -22.05 48.64
CA PRO A 80 -2.29 -21.42 47.99
C PRO A 80 -2.91 -22.38 46.94
N ALA A 81 -4.22 -22.61 47.07
CA ALA A 81 -5.00 -23.39 46.13
C ALA A 81 -5.36 -22.55 44.90
N LEU A 82 -5.10 -23.09 43.70
CA LEU A 82 -5.60 -22.56 42.43
C LEU A 82 -7.08 -22.97 42.25
N PRO A 83 -7.94 -22.09 41.71
CA PRO A 83 -9.34 -22.40 41.45
C PRO A 83 -9.50 -23.39 40.28
N ARG A 84 -10.27 -24.45 40.52
CA ARG A 84 -10.74 -25.43 39.52
C ARG A 84 -11.78 -24.78 38.60
N ILE A 85 -11.52 -24.77 37.30
CA ILE A 85 -12.53 -24.49 36.27
C ILE A 85 -13.25 -25.79 35.94
N ASN A 86 -14.57 -25.82 36.17
CA ASN A 86 -15.47 -26.92 35.82
C ASN A 86 -15.65 -27.00 34.29
N ARG A 87 -15.28 -28.13 33.70
CA ARG A 87 -15.76 -28.58 32.38
C ARG A 87 -16.90 -29.57 32.56
N PRO A 88 -18.08 -29.37 31.94
CA PRO A 88 -19.07 -30.43 31.73
C PRO A 88 -18.84 -31.12 30.37
N ASN A 89 -18.75 -32.45 30.40
CA ASN A 89 -18.92 -33.39 29.28
C ASN A 89 -19.26 -34.76 29.93
N PRO A 90 -19.80 -35.78 29.25
CA PRO A 90 -20.69 -35.87 28.08
C PRO A 90 -22.05 -36.50 28.45
N ASN A 91 -23.02 -36.59 27.53
CA ASN A 91 -24.13 -37.52 27.67
C ASN A 91 -24.37 -38.28 26.34
N PRO A 92 -24.42 -39.63 26.35
CA PRO A 92 -24.76 -40.44 25.19
C PRO A 92 -26.24 -40.86 25.24
N ASN A 93 -26.86 -41.10 24.08
CA ASN A 93 -27.90 -42.14 24.00
C ASN A 93 -28.11 -42.67 22.56
N PRO A 94 -28.59 -43.92 22.41
CA PRO A 94 -28.48 -44.69 21.16
C PRO A 94 -29.82 -45.12 20.51
N VAL A 95 -29.70 -45.65 19.27
CA VAL A 95 -30.53 -46.67 18.58
C VAL A 95 -31.98 -46.35 18.21
N VAL A 96 -32.31 -46.40 16.90
CA VAL A 96 -33.36 -47.29 16.32
C VAL A 96 -33.00 -47.69 14.88
N GLN A 97 -33.15 -48.97 14.62
CA GLN A 97 -32.89 -49.77 13.43
C GLN A 97 -34.20 -50.00 12.66
N ARG A 98 -34.20 -49.93 11.32
CA ARG A 98 -35.19 -50.61 10.46
C ARG A 98 -34.53 -51.07 9.16
N SER A 99 -34.68 -52.36 8.90
CA SER A 99 -34.21 -53.13 7.74
C SER A 99 -35.36 -53.36 6.77
N ILE A 100 -35.08 -54.13 5.69
CA ILE A 100 -35.97 -54.77 4.68
C ILE A 100 -36.02 -53.97 3.35
N GLU A 101 -35.74 -54.46 2.11
CA GLU A 101 -35.39 -55.76 1.51
C GLU A 101 -34.78 -55.54 0.10
N ALA A 102 -34.07 -56.54 -0.46
CA ALA A 102 -33.62 -56.64 -1.87
C ALA A 102 -34.55 -57.58 -2.67
N PRO A 103 -34.53 -57.64 -4.02
CA PRO A 103 -33.64 -58.61 -4.71
C PRO A 103 -33.16 -58.15 -6.13
N ARG A 104 -31.88 -58.36 -6.50
CA ARG A 104 -31.28 -59.51 -7.23
C ARG A 104 -31.53 -59.54 -8.75
N SER A 105 -30.44 -59.52 -9.53
CA SER A 105 -30.11 -60.39 -10.70
C SER A 105 -28.87 -59.82 -11.42
N GLN A 106 -28.01 -60.56 -12.10
CA GLN A 106 -27.48 -61.91 -11.98
C GLN A 106 -26.24 -61.94 -12.91
N GLU A 107 -25.20 -62.60 -12.42
CA GLU A 107 -23.89 -62.97 -12.99
C GLU A 107 -23.94 -63.63 -14.39
N THR A 108 -22.87 -63.53 -15.21
CA THR A 108 -22.07 -64.68 -15.75
C THR A 108 -20.83 -64.21 -16.55
N PRO A 109 -19.68 -64.95 -16.55
CA PRO A 109 -18.32 -64.54 -16.99
C PRO A 109 -17.79 -65.33 -18.24
N PRO A 110 -16.47 -65.65 -18.40
CA PRO A 110 -15.38 -65.02 -19.18
C PRO A 110 -14.91 -65.92 -20.39
N PRO A 111 -13.74 -65.79 -21.08
CA PRO A 111 -12.39 -66.10 -20.54
C PRO A 111 -11.21 -65.38 -21.30
N PRO A 112 -9.93 -65.84 -21.34
CA PRO A 112 -8.74 -65.09 -20.90
C PRO A 112 -7.73 -64.79 -22.03
N GLU A 113 -6.66 -64.01 -21.80
CA GLU A 113 -5.27 -64.47 -21.92
C GLU A 113 -4.21 -63.36 -21.91
N LEU A 114 -3.11 -63.74 -21.26
CA LEU A 114 -1.70 -63.43 -21.52
C LEU A 114 -1.08 -62.12 -21.00
N ALA A 115 0.04 -62.37 -20.31
CA ALA A 115 0.87 -61.49 -19.52
C ALA A 115 1.96 -60.78 -20.34
N ALA A 116 2.43 -59.63 -19.83
CA ALA A 116 3.83 -59.12 -19.74
C ALA A 116 3.85 -57.56 -19.77
N PRO A 117 4.99 -56.89 -19.50
CA PRO A 117 5.76 -56.76 -18.26
C PRO A 117 5.82 -55.25 -17.81
N PRO A 118 6.64 -54.81 -16.82
CA PRO A 118 6.41 -53.57 -16.09
C PRO A 118 6.75 -52.32 -16.92
N GLN A 119 5.80 -51.38 -17.04
CA GLN A 119 6.06 -50.09 -17.68
C GLN A 119 6.68 -49.07 -16.73
N SER A 120 7.87 -48.65 -17.15
CA SER A 120 8.68 -47.53 -16.70
C SER A 120 7.92 -46.22 -16.48
N GLN A 121 8.50 -45.45 -15.56
CA GLN A 121 8.37 -44.01 -15.33
C GLN A 121 7.92 -43.24 -16.57
N SER A 122 6.79 -42.56 -16.42
CA SER A 122 6.19 -41.65 -17.38
C SER A 122 7.12 -40.48 -17.71
N GLN A 123 7.51 -40.40 -18.98
CA GLN A 123 8.07 -39.21 -19.61
C GLN A 123 7.08 -38.03 -19.54
N PRO A 124 7.58 -36.79 -19.53
CA PRO A 124 6.75 -35.60 -19.56
C PRO A 124 6.05 -35.48 -20.92
N SER A 125 4.72 -35.49 -20.89
CA SER A 125 3.89 -35.27 -22.06
C SER A 125 4.15 -33.88 -22.65
N ARG A 126 4.63 -33.84 -23.90
CA ARG A 126 4.70 -32.60 -24.70
C ARG A 126 3.28 -32.19 -25.07
N ASN A 127 2.63 -31.42 -24.19
CA ASN A 127 1.44 -30.66 -24.58
C ASN A 127 1.88 -29.51 -25.48
N THR A 128 1.58 -29.60 -26.78
CA THR A 128 1.66 -28.52 -27.77
C THR A 128 0.51 -27.51 -27.61
N GLY A 129 0.12 -27.20 -26.37
CA GLY A 129 -0.76 -26.08 -26.08
C GLY A 129 0.01 -24.79 -26.30
N THR A 130 -0.56 -23.85 -27.05
CA THR A 130 -0.04 -22.48 -27.20
C THR A 130 0.06 -21.84 -25.82
N ALA A 131 1.26 -21.80 -25.25
CA ALA A 131 1.48 -21.16 -23.97
C ALA A 131 1.22 -19.65 -24.11
N THR A 132 0.39 -19.13 -23.22
CA THR A 132 0.00 -17.73 -23.12
C THR A 132 0.78 -17.04 -22.01
N ALA A 133 0.62 -15.73 -21.84
CA ALA A 133 1.20 -15.00 -20.70
C ALA A 133 0.79 -15.59 -19.34
N ALA A 134 -0.41 -16.18 -19.24
CA ALA A 134 -0.91 -16.85 -18.04
C ALA A 134 -0.14 -18.13 -17.68
N ASP A 135 0.58 -18.72 -18.64
CA ASP A 135 1.38 -19.94 -18.43
C ASP A 135 2.81 -19.66 -17.94
N PHE A 136 3.17 -18.37 -17.81
CA PHE A 136 4.48 -17.94 -17.33
C PHE A 136 4.75 -18.53 -15.93
N PRO A 137 5.92 -19.15 -15.69
CA PRO A 137 6.17 -19.83 -14.43
C PRO A 137 6.16 -18.86 -13.24
N HIS A 138 5.59 -19.28 -12.13
CA HIS A 138 5.61 -18.51 -10.89
C HIS A 138 6.67 -19.08 -9.94
N TYR A 139 7.46 -18.20 -9.34
CA TYR A 139 8.38 -18.59 -8.26
C TYR A 139 7.58 -19.07 -7.04
N SER A 140 7.94 -20.21 -6.45
CA SER A 140 7.35 -20.68 -5.19
C SER A 140 8.48 -20.84 -4.17
N PRO A 141 8.38 -20.27 -2.96
CA PRO A 141 7.19 -19.67 -2.32
C PRO A 141 7.03 -18.16 -2.60
N SER A 142 5.93 -17.76 -3.26
CA SER A 142 5.56 -16.34 -3.40
C SER A 142 4.05 -16.12 -3.29
N THR A 143 3.65 -14.98 -2.73
CA THR A 143 2.24 -14.57 -2.57
C THR A 143 1.81 -13.64 -3.70
N PRO A 144 0.62 -13.82 -4.29
CA PRO A 144 0.11 -12.95 -5.35
C PRO A 144 -0.33 -11.57 -4.81
N ASN A 145 -0.66 -10.68 -5.73
CA ASN A 145 -1.16 -9.32 -5.48
C ASN A 145 -0.23 -8.49 -4.60
N CYS A 146 1.01 -8.25 -5.08
CA CYS A 146 1.95 -7.38 -4.38
C CYS A 146 1.28 -6.06 -3.96
N PHE A 147 1.53 -5.62 -2.73
CA PHE A 147 1.04 -4.36 -2.15
C PHE A 147 -0.48 -4.15 -2.15
N GLY A 148 -1.27 -5.22 -2.41
CA GLY A 148 -2.72 -5.10 -2.48
C GLY A 148 -3.23 -4.29 -3.68
N VAL A 149 -2.40 -3.78 -4.59
CA VAL A 149 -2.77 -2.75 -5.57
C VAL A 149 -3.65 -3.23 -6.74
N GLY A 150 -4.09 -4.49 -6.74
CA GLY A 150 -4.97 -5.05 -7.78
C GLY A 150 -4.21 -5.51 -9.02
N LEU A 151 -2.90 -5.78 -8.90
CA LEU A 151 -2.08 -6.32 -10.00
C LEU A 151 -2.23 -7.85 -10.15
N GLY A 152 -3.00 -8.49 -9.27
CA GLY A 152 -3.37 -9.90 -9.36
C GLY A 152 -2.17 -10.84 -9.40
N GLU A 153 -2.24 -11.88 -10.22
CA GLU A 153 -1.19 -12.91 -10.36
C GLU A 153 0.08 -12.39 -11.06
N ASN A 154 0.00 -11.24 -11.74
CA ASN A 154 1.11 -10.62 -12.45
C ASN A 154 2.11 -9.94 -11.52
N CYS A 155 1.72 -9.67 -10.27
CA CYS A 155 2.63 -9.15 -9.27
C CYS A 155 2.65 -10.01 -8.01
N ARG A 156 3.84 -10.46 -7.59
CA ARG A 156 4.02 -11.38 -6.48
C ARG A 156 5.14 -10.93 -5.55
N VAL A 157 5.07 -11.35 -4.29
CA VAL A 157 6.14 -11.13 -3.30
C VAL A 157 6.74 -12.48 -2.93
N ALA A 158 8.02 -12.67 -3.22
CA ALA A 158 8.77 -13.87 -2.87
C ALA A 158 9.57 -13.65 -1.59
N THR A 159 9.58 -14.63 -0.69
CA THR A 159 10.36 -14.58 0.56
C THR A 159 11.86 -14.82 0.35
N ALA A 160 12.29 -15.02 -0.89
CA ALA A 160 13.68 -15.22 -1.25
C ALA A 160 14.32 -13.92 -1.76
N ASN A 161 15.65 -13.85 -1.68
CA ASN A 161 16.40 -12.72 -2.23
C ASN A 161 16.37 -12.70 -3.77
N MET A 162 16.68 -11.53 -4.34
CA MET A 162 16.54 -11.27 -5.77
C MET A 162 17.43 -12.18 -6.63
N SER A 163 18.61 -12.59 -6.13
CA SER A 163 19.52 -13.49 -6.85
C SER A 163 18.91 -14.89 -7.00
N THR A 164 18.34 -15.43 -5.93
CA THR A 164 17.66 -16.74 -5.96
C THR A 164 16.44 -16.72 -6.89
N VAL A 165 15.65 -15.65 -6.85
CA VAL A 165 14.48 -15.50 -7.73
C VAL A 165 14.90 -15.35 -9.19
N ALA A 166 15.94 -14.55 -9.48
CA ALA A 166 16.48 -14.41 -10.83
C ALA A 166 16.99 -15.74 -11.40
N ALA A 167 17.71 -16.54 -10.60
CA ALA A 167 18.20 -17.85 -11.02
C ALA A 167 17.06 -18.78 -11.46
N PHE A 168 15.94 -18.80 -10.74
CA PHE A 168 14.75 -19.55 -11.13
C PHE A 168 14.20 -19.11 -12.49
N TYR A 169 14.07 -17.80 -12.73
CA TYR A 169 13.54 -17.27 -13.98
C TYR A 169 14.50 -17.45 -15.17
N LEU A 170 15.79 -17.65 -14.94
CA LEU A 170 16.71 -17.98 -16.02
C LEU A 170 16.61 -19.45 -16.48
N SER A 171 16.14 -20.35 -15.61
CA SER A 171 16.00 -21.78 -15.91
C SER A 171 14.57 -22.21 -16.28
N ALA A 172 13.56 -21.78 -15.53
CA ALA A 172 12.19 -22.30 -15.63
C ALA A 172 11.43 -21.92 -16.92
N PRO A 173 11.48 -20.68 -17.43
CA PRO A 173 10.69 -20.27 -18.59
C PRO A 173 11.14 -20.92 -19.90
N LYS A 174 12.42 -21.26 -20.04
CA LYS A 174 12.96 -21.97 -21.21
C LYS A 174 12.27 -23.31 -21.43
N ALA A 175 11.92 -24.01 -20.35
CA ALA A 175 11.21 -25.29 -20.41
C ALA A 175 9.79 -25.16 -20.98
N LYS A 176 9.21 -23.96 -20.96
CA LYS A 176 7.86 -23.64 -21.47
C LYS A 176 7.88 -22.83 -22.77
N GLY A 177 9.04 -22.68 -23.42
CA GLY A 177 9.17 -21.97 -24.69
C GLY A 177 9.23 -20.45 -24.58
N PHE A 178 9.34 -19.88 -23.38
CA PHE A 178 9.61 -18.46 -23.21
C PHE A 178 11.11 -18.18 -23.35
N THR A 179 11.47 -17.06 -23.97
CA THR A 179 12.86 -16.58 -24.00
C THR A 179 13.00 -15.34 -23.14
N LEU A 180 13.96 -15.36 -22.22
CA LEU A 180 14.32 -14.19 -21.41
C LEU A 180 15.64 -13.62 -21.92
N THR A 181 15.64 -12.33 -22.24
CA THR A 181 16.86 -11.58 -22.53
C THR A 181 17.06 -10.52 -21.43
N PRO A 182 18.23 -10.48 -20.77
CA PRO A 182 18.55 -9.43 -19.82
C PRO A 182 18.44 -8.05 -20.48
N ASP A 183 17.87 -7.10 -19.75
CA ASP A 183 17.64 -5.73 -20.22
C ASP A 183 18.23 -4.71 -19.25
N GLU A 184 18.02 -4.88 -17.94
CA GLU A 184 18.62 -4.03 -16.91
C GLU A 184 19.09 -4.88 -15.71
N ASP A 185 20.26 -4.54 -15.16
CA ASP A 185 20.81 -5.22 -13.99
C ASP A 185 21.46 -4.20 -13.05
N THR A 186 20.84 -3.99 -11.90
CA THR A 186 21.30 -3.10 -10.83
C THR A 186 21.21 -3.81 -9.48
N ALA A 187 21.77 -3.19 -8.43
CA ALA A 187 21.71 -3.74 -7.08
C ALA A 187 20.27 -3.91 -6.56
N ASP A 188 19.36 -3.02 -6.96
CA ASP A 188 17.99 -2.95 -6.42
C ASP A 188 16.93 -3.47 -7.40
N LYS A 189 17.29 -3.71 -8.66
CA LYS A 189 16.36 -4.10 -9.72
C LYS A 189 17.04 -4.92 -10.81
N LYS A 190 16.37 -5.96 -11.27
CA LYS A 190 16.68 -6.66 -12.52
C LYS A 190 15.47 -6.64 -13.44
N VAL A 191 15.67 -6.37 -14.72
CA VAL A 191 14.64 -6.39 -15.75
C VAL A 191 15.05 -7.35 -16.86
N TYR A 192 14.11 -8.23 -17.23
CA TYR A 192 14.25 -9.13 -18.36
C TYR A 192 13.13 -8.85 -19.37
N THR A 193 13.49 -8.79 -20.64
CA THR A 193 12.50 -8.86 -21.71
C THR A 193 12.10 -10.32 -21.89
N VAL A 194 10.81 -10.61 -21.83
CA VAL A 194 10.22 -11.94 -22.00
C VAL A 194 9.55 -11.98 -23.36
N THR A 195 10.03 -12.82 -24.27
CA THR A 195 9.31 -13.14 -25.51
C THR A 195 8.52 -14.41 -25.30
N THR A 196 7.20 -14.30 -25.46
CA THR A 196 6.27 -15.43 -25.38
C THR A 196 6.29 -16.26 -26.66
N PRO A 197 5.78 -17.50 -26.66
CA PRO A 197 5.68 -18.31 -27.88
C PRO A 197 4.84 -17.69 -28.99
N ASP A 198 3.84 -16.85 -28.64
CA ASP A 198 3.05 -16.04 -29.58
C ASP A 198 3.75 -14.74 -30.02
N LYS A 199 5.06 -14.60 -29.75
CA LYS A 199 5.91 -13.46 -30.11
C LYS A 199 5.49 -12.13 -29.48
N LYS A 200 4.74 -12.15 -28.38
CA LYS A 200 4.51 -10.95 -27.58
C LYS A 200 5.71 -10.67 -26.70
N THR A 201 5.93 -9.39 -26.47
CA THR A 201 7.00 -8.90 -25.60
C THR A 201 6.38 -8.45 -24.28
N LEU A 202 6.86 -9.01 -23.18
CA LEU A 202 6.56 -8.62 -21.81
C LEU A 202 7.86 -8.25 -21.09
N PHE A 203 7.74 -7.68 -19.90
CA PHE A 203 8.86 -7.29 -19.04
C PHE A 203 8.69 -7.95 -17.68
N LEU A 204 9.66 -8.78 -17.30
CA LEU A 204 9.79 -9.32 -15.96
C LEU A 204 10.69 -8.40 -15.15
N HIS A 205 10.11 -7.75 -14.15
CA HIS A 205 10.82 -6.94 -13.18
C HIS A 205 10.98 -7.71 -11.88
N LEU A 206 12.21 -7.72 -11.37
CA LEU A 206 12.54 -8.21 -10.05
C LEU A 206 13.05 -7.02 -9.26
N PHE A 207 12.34 -6.61 -8.23
CA PHE A 207 12.75 -5.52 -7.35
C PHE A 207 13.15 -6.07 -5.99
N LYS A 208 14.25 -5.55 -5.46
CA LYS A 208 14.71 -5.83 -4.11
C LYS A 208 13.80 -5.13 -3.09
N ASP A 209 13.26 -5.88 -2.14
CA ASP A 209 12.43 -5.36 -1.04
C ASP A 209 12.76 -6.11 0.25
N GLU A 210 13.97 -5.88 0.77
CA GLU A 210 14.60 -6.74 1.79
C GLU A 210 13.67 -7.10 2.96
N PRO A 211 13.62 -8.38 3.39
CA PRO A 211 14.38 -9.53 2.88
C PRO A 211 13.75 -10.21 1.65
N THR A 212 12.71 -9.62 1.08
CA THR A 212 11.88 -10.18 0.01
C THR A 212 12.28 -9.67 -1.38
N THR A 213 11.66 -10.26 -2.40
CA THR A 213 11.76 -9.80 -3.80
C THR A 213 10.37 -9.63 -4.37
N VAL A 214 10.11 -8.49 -4.99
CA VAL A 214 8.87 -8.22 -5.69
C VAL A 214 9.04 -8.58 -7.16
N ILE A 215 8.14 -9.42 -7.65
CA ILE A 215 8.14 -9.97 -8.99
C ILE A 215 6.97 -9.34 -9.74
N LEU A 216 7.22 -8.66 -10.84
CA LEU A 216 6.18 -8.09 -11.70
C LEU A 216 6.38 -8.53 -13.14
N LEU A 217 5.35 -9.12 -13.75
CA LEU A 217 5.26 -9.34 -15.19
C LEU A 217 4.29 -8.33 -15.79
N SER A 218 4.78 -7.45 -16.67
CA SER A 218 3.99 -6.37 -17.26
C SER A 218 4.24 -6.23 -18.76
N ASP A 219 3.37 -5.49 -19.45
CA ASP A 219 3.50 -5.14 -20.89
C ASP A 219 4.41 -3.92 -21.12
N SER A 220 4.80 -3.24 -20.04
CA SER A 220 5.56 -1.99 -20.04
C SER A 220 6.63 -2.01 -18.94
N LYS A 221 7.72 -1.28 -19.16
CA LYS A 221 8.80 -1.14 -18.17
C LYS A 221 8.35 -0.26 -17.01
N VAL A 222 8.65 -0.68 -15.79
CA VAL A 222 8.49 0.09 -14.55
C VAL A 222 9.87 0.55 -14.06
N SER A 223 10.01 1.85 -13.78
CA SER A 223 11.30 2.46 -13.45
C SER A 223 11.90 1.92 -12.15
N ASP A 224 11.09 1.74 -11.13
CA ASP A 224 11.54 1.41 -9.79
C ASP A 224 10.37 0.82 -8.95
N LEU A 225 10.73 0.29 -7.78
CA LEU A 225 9.75 -0.31 -6.88
C LEU A 225 8.78 0.72 -6.29
N ALA A 226 9.17 2.00 -6.16
CA ALA A 226 8.31 3.03 -5.62
C ALA A 226 7.17 3.36 -6.59
N ALA A 227 7.45 3.41 -7.90
CA ALA A 227 6.47 3.50 -8.96
C ALA A 227 5.46 2.34 -8.91
N LEU A 228 5.92 1.13 -8.56
CA LEU A 228 5.07 -0.06 -8.41
C LEU A 228 4.25 -0.08 -7.12
N LYS A 229 4.86 0.32 -5.99
CA LYS A 229 4.20 0.46 -4.68
C LYS A 229 3.13 1.55 -4.68
N GLY A 230 2.98 2.27 -5.80
CA GLY A 230 2.10 3.42 -5.86
C GLY A 230 2.57 4.53 -4.93
N SER A 231 3.86 4.57 -4.55
CA SER A 231 4.45 5.65 -3.77
C SER A 231 4.58 6.89 -4.65
N VAL A 232 3.44 7.38 -5.15
CA VAL A 232 3.24 8.81 -5.26
C VAL A 232 3.53 9.35 -3.87
N ASN A 233 4.74 9.88 -3.69
CA ASN A 233 5.05 10.61 -2.48
C ASN A 233 4.23 11.89 -2.54
N VAL A 234 3.07 11.90 -1.88
CA VAL A 234 2.19 13.06 -1.84
C VAL A 234 3.01 14.21 -1.27
N PRO A 235 3.19 15.32 -2.01
CA PRO A 235 4.11 16.38 -1.60
C PRO A 235 3.75 16.90 -0.21
N ALA A 236 4.75 17.07 0.67
CA ALA A 236 4.54 17.49 2.06
C ALA A 236 3.68 18.77 2.20
N ASP A 237 3.79 19.70 1.25
CA ASP A 237 2.97 20.91 1.19
C ASP A 237 1.46 20.62 1.19
N TYR A 238 1.03 19.49 0.62
CA TYR A 238 -0.38 19.07 0.66
C TYR A 238 -0.82 18.75 2.09
N TYR A 239 -0.02 18.00 2.84
CA TYR A 239 -0.32 17.68 4.23
C TYR A 239 -0.23 18.88 5.15
N ASN A 240 0.73 19.78 4.90
CA ASN A 240 0.83 21.05 5.63
C ASN A 240 -0.45 21.87 5.43
N LEU A 241 -0.93 22.01 4.18
CA LEU A 241 -2.21 22.68 3.88
C LEU A 241 -3.40 22.02 4.58
N LEU A 242 -3.48 20.69 4.58
CA LEU A 242 -4.57 19.99 5.28
C LEU A 242 -4.50 20.20 6.80
N THR A 243 -3.31 20.15 7.37
CA THR A 243 -3.09 20.31 8.82
C THR A 243 -3.46 21.72 9.28
N ASP A 244 -3.07 22.75 8.52
CA ASP A 244 -3.38 24.15 8.83
C ASP A 244 -4.90 24.43 8.78
N LEU A 245 -5.64 23.67 7.97
CA LEU A 245 -7.08 23.83 7.75
C LEU A 245 -7.97 22.88 8.54
N ALA A 246 -7.35 21.92 9.24
CA ALA A 246 -7.99 21.10 10.25
C ALA A 246 -7.60 21.54 11.68
N PRO A 247 -7.66 22.84 12.07
CA PRO A 247 -7.13 23.31 13.36
C PRO A 247 -7.99 22.91 14.58
N GLN A 248 -8.94 22.00 14.41
CA GLN A 248 -9.71 21.43 15.51
C GLN A 248 -9.24 19.99 15.71
N VAL A 249 -8.09 19.83 16.36
CA VAL A 249 -7.78 18.77 17.34
C VAL A 249 -6.30 18.89 17.71
N ASP A 250 -6.09 19.28 18.95
CA ASP A 250 -4.81 19.23 19.63
C ASP A 250 -4.29 17.77 19.64
N ARG A 251 -3.14 17.54 18.99
CA ARG A 251 -2.32 16.30 18.92
C ARG A 251 -2.78 15.13 18.05
N SER A 252 -1.77 14.50 17.43
CA SER A 252 -1.75 13.24 16.66
C SER A 252 -2.32 12.01 17.37
N ASP A 253 -2.70 12.15 18.64
CA ASP A 253 -3.11 11.05 19.52
C ASP A 253 -4.62 11.06 19.73
N ASN A 254 -5.34 12.02 19.15
CA ASN A 254 -6.78 12.11 19.31
C ASN A 254 -7.48 11.46 18.10
N PRO A 255 -8.13 10.29 18.28
CA PRO A 255 -8.83 9.57 17.22
C PRO A 255 -10.03 10.35 16.63
N GLN A 256 -10.38 11.52 17.16
CA GLN A 256 -11.51 12.35 16.70
C GLN A 256 -11.31 13.01 15.32
N THR A 257 -10.08 13.14 14.81
CA THR A 257 -9.84 13.69 13.45
C THR A 257 -9.88 12.65 12.35
N ASN A 258 -9.79 11.37 12.69
CA ASN A 258 -9.85 10.30 11.70
C ASN A 258 -11.32 9.94 11.45
N ALA A 259 -11.71 9.99 10.18
CA ALA A 259 -13.06 9.59 9.81
C ALA A 259 -13.24 8.08 10.01
N GLN A 260 -14.28 7.71 10.75
CA GLN A 260 -14.68 6.33 10.99
C GLN A 260 -15.54 5.82 9.82
N PRO A 261 -15.52 4.51 9.52
CA PRO A 261 -16.30 3.94 8.42
C PRO A 261 -17.79 4.31 8.45
N GLU A 262 -18.41 4.38 9.63
CA GLU A 262 -19.84 4.69 9.80
C GLU A 262 -20.21 6.12 9.39
N GLN A 263 -19.21 7.01 9.32
CA GLN A 263 -19.39 8.41 8.90
C GLN A 263 -19.39 8.55 7.38
N PHE A 264 -18.95 7.54 6.63
CA PHE A 264 -19.02 7.58 5.17
C PHE A 264 -20.45 7.29 4.68
N PRO A 265 -20.93 7.99 3.63
CA PRO A 265 -22.19 7.64 2.97
C PRO A 265 -22.15 6.25 2.33
N ARG A 266 -20.96 5.84 1.86
CA ARG A 266 -20.69 4.59 1.12
C ARG A 266 -19.38 3.95 1.57
N PRO A 267 -19.28 3.43 2.80
CA PRO A 267 -18.02 2.91 3.35
C PRO A 267 -17.43 1.76 2.54
N GLU A 268 -18.27 0.97 1.86
CA GLU A 268 -17.83 -0.15 1.02
C GLU A 268 -16.91 0.26 -0.14
N MET A 269 -16.91 1.55 -0.50
CA MET A 269 -16.05 2.14 -1.52
C MET A 269 -14.66 2.53 -1.00
N PHE A 270 -14.44 2.53 0.31
CA PHE A 270 -13.20 2.99 0.95
C PHE A 270 -12.52 1.91 1.78
N PHE A 271 -13.24 0.87 2.19
CA PHE A 271 -12.69 -0.21 3.01
C PHE A 271 -12.89 -1.59 2.34
N ASN A 272 -11.89 -2.44 2.44
CA ASN A 272 -11.98 -3.87 2.17
C ASN A 272 -12.66 -4.49 3.40
N VAL A 273 -13.87 -5.05 3.22
CA VAL A 273 -14.74 -5.58 4.27
C VAL A 273 -15.60 -4.51 4.94
N VAL A 274 -16.87 -4.46 4.53
CA VAL A 274 -17.90 -3.68 5.25
C VAL A 274 -19.22 -4.44 5.24
N SER A 275 -19.33 -5.53 6.02
CA SER A 275 -20.65 -5.94 6.48
C SER A 275 -21.06 -5.05 7.66
N SER A 276 -22.33 -4.68 7.73
CA SER A 276 -22.86 -3.91 8.87
C SER A 276 -22.63 -4.61 10.21
N ALA A 277 -22.48 -5.94 10.20
CA ALA A 277 -22.21 -6.76 11.38
C ALA A 277 -20.76 -6.61 11.88
N GLU A 278 -19.78 -6.50 10.99
CA GLU A 278 -18.37 -6.32 11.37
C GLU A 278 -18.11 -4.93 11.96
N LEU A 279 -18.74 -3.89 11.40
CA LEU A 279 -18.72 -2.53 11.95
C LEU A 279 -19.30 -2.49 13.38
N GLN A 280 -20.42 -3.18 13.62
CA GLN A 280 -21.04 -3.24 14.95
C GLN A 280 -20.18 -3.97 16.01
N ASN A 281 -19.27 -4.83 15.58
CA ASN A 281 -18.35 -5.56 16.46
C ASN A 281 -17.05 -4.79 16.76
N GLY A 282 -16.90 -3.55 16.25
CA GLY A 282 -15.73 -2.72 16.47
C GLY A 282 -14.47 -3.19 15.73
N VAL A 283 -14.62 -4.02 14.70
CA VAL A 283 -13.51 -4.38 13.82
C VAL A 283 -13.22 -3.19 12.92
N ILE A 284 -12.02 -2.62 13.00
CA ILE A 284 -11.59 -1.55 12.08
C ILE A 284 -11.29 -2.22 10.74
N PRO A 285 -12.08 -1.95 9.69
CA PRO A 285 -11.89 -2.60 8.41
C PRO A 285 -10.64 -2.07 7.73
N GLU A 286 -9.99 -2.93 6.94
CA GLU A 286 -8.79 -2.56 6.21
C GLU A 286 -9.15 -1.53 5.12
N MET A 287 -8.37 -0.47 4.98
CA MET A 287 -8.61 0.52 3.92
C MET A 287 -8.37 -0.09 2.54
N ARG A 288 -9.10 0.41 1.54
CA ARG A 288 -8.88 -0.02 0.16
C ARG A 288 -7.47 0.35 -0.31
N PRO A 289 -6.85 -0.49 -1.15
CA PRO A 289 -5.53 -0.23 -1.68
C PRO A 289 -5.48 1.08 -2.46
N GLY A 290 -4.42 1.86 -2.24
CA GLY A 290 -4.20 3.15 -2.90
C GLY A 290 -4.76 4.35 -2.15
N ILE A 291 -5.39 4.18 -0.99
CA ILE A 291 -5.63 5.27 -0.03
C ILE A 291 -4.31 5.58 0.68
N ASP A 292 -3.96 6.86 0.76
CA ASP A 292 -2.78 7.33 1.48
C ASP A 292 -3.15 7.86 2.87
N GLY A 293 -2.63 7.20 3.90
CA GLY A 293 -2.93 7.52 5.30
C GLY A 293 -4.38 7.27 5.71
N SER A 294 -4.75 7.77 6.89
CA SER A 294 -6.14 7.71 7.39
C SER A 294 -6.97 8.88 6.85
N PRO A 295 -8.21 8.64 6.39
CA PRO A 295 -9.12 9.70 6.01
C PRO A 295 -9.32 10.73 7.12
N THR A 296 -9.23 12.01 6.77
CA THR A 296 -9.33 13.13 7.72
C THR A 296 -10.75 13.68 7.74
N LEU A 297 -11.31 13.87 8.93
CA LEU A 297 -12.62 14.50 9.14
C LEU A 297 -12.46 16.01 9.38
N ILE A 298 -13.16 16.80 8.56
CA ILE A 298 -13.32 18.24 8.70
C ILE A 298 -14.76 18.51 9.13
N ALA A 299 -14.97 18.64 10.44
CA ALA A 299 -16.29 18.91 11.01
C ALA A 299 -16.78 20.33 10.67
N GLY A 300 -18.10 20.48 10.48
CA GLY A 300 -18.76 21.77 10.30
C GLY A 300 -18.60 22.42 8.92
N GLN A 301 -17.90 21.78 7.98
CA GLN A 301 -17.73 22.28 6.62
C GLN A 301 -18.27 21.28 5.60
N THR A 302 -19.09 21.76 4.67
CA THR A 302 -19.51 20.96 3.51
C THR A 302 -18.35 20.82 2.51
N PRO A 303 -18.38 19.81 1.61
CA PRO A 303 -17.29 19.60 0.66
C PRO A 303 -16.96 20.83 -0.18
N ASP A 304 -17.99 21.57 -0.63
CA ASP A 304 -17.80 22.78 -1.44
C ASP A 304 -17.17 23.91 -0.62
N VAL A 305 -17.62 24.12 0.62
CA VAL A 305 -17.04 25.14 1.52
C VAL A 305 -15.59 24.80 1.82
N PHE A 306 -15.30 23.55 2.18
CA PHE A 306 -13.94 23.12 2.46
C PHE A 306 -13.04 23.25 1.23
N PHE A 307 -13.53 22.88 0.05
CA PHE A 307 -12.77 23.04 -1.20
C PHE A 307 -12.39 24.50 -1.45
N GLN A 308 -13.29 25.45 -1.20
CA GLN A 308 -12.98 26.88 -1.34
C GLN A 308 -11.97 27.34 -0.29
N THR A 309 -12.10 26.88 0.95
CA THR A 309 -11.16 27.17 2.04
C THR A 309 -9.75 26.70 1.68
N ILE A 310 -9.59 25.44 1.28
CA ILE A 310 -8.28 24.87 0.92
C ILE A 310 -7.69 25.47 -0.36
N SER A 311 -8.55 25.83 -1.33
CA SER A 311 -8.13 26.55 -2.52
C SER A 311 -7.56 27.92 -2.19
N THR A 312 -8.22 28.66 -1.30
CA THR A 312 -7.78 29.99 -0.82
C THR A 312 -6.51 29.90 0.01
N ALA A 313 -6.34 28.82 0.78
CA ALA A 313 -5.13 28.57 1.57
C ALA A 313 -3.89 28.23 0.73
N GLY A 314 -4.04 28.02 -0.58
CA GLY A 314 -2.91 27.84 -1.49
C GLY A 314 -2.92 26.54 -2.29
N LEU A 315 -3.95 25.69 -2.19
CA LEU A 315 -4.01 24.44 -2.96
C LEU A 315 -3.86 24.69 -4.47
N SER A 316 -4.63 25.64 -5.00
CA SER A 316 -4.61 25.99 -6.43
C SER A 316 -3.37 26.78 -6.85
N GLY A 317 -2.62 27.33 -5.87
CA GLY A 317 -1.34 27.99 -6.11
C GLY A 317 -0.17 27.00 -6.17
N THR A 318 -0.25 25.91 -5.39
CA THR A 318 0.80 24.90 -5.27
C THR A 318 0.61 23.71 -6.20
N PHE A 319 -0.63 23.37 -6.52
CA PHE A 319 -1.00 22.19 -7.31
C PHE A 319 -1.86 22.57 -8.52
N GLN A 320 -1.66 21.88 -9.64
CA GLN A 320 -2.64 21.86 -10.72
C GLN A 320 -3.82 20.98 -10.30
N VAL A 321 -4.97 21.60 -10.03
CA VAL A 321 -6.19 20.92 -9.59
C VAL A 321 -7.12 20.72 -10.79
N THR A 322 -7.52 19.47 -11.06
CA THR A 322 -8.45 19.13 -12.15
C THR A 322 -9.60 18.27 -11.62
N PRO A 323 -10.87 18.69 -11.77
CA PRO A 323 -12.03 17.86 -11.38
C PRO A 323 -12.07 16.54 -12.16
N LYS A 324 -12.44 15.45 -11.48
CA LYS A 324 -12.53 14.08 -12.05
C LYS A 324 -13.89 13.41 -11.85
N GLY A 325 -14.91 14.17 -11.48
CA GLY A 325 -16.26 13.65 -11.23
C GLY A 325 -16.45 13.31 -9.76
N GLN A 326 -17.13 12.20 -9.48
CA GLN A 326 -17.50 11.81 -8.13
C GLN A 326 -17.05 10.38 -7.79
N TYR A 327 -16.68 10.15 -6.54
CA TYR A 327 -16.36 8.83 -6.00
C TYR A 327 -16.87 8.67 -4.58
N GLY A 328 -17.58 7.57 -4.31
CA GLY A 328 -18.10 7.26 -2.97
C GLY A 328 -19.05 8.31 -2.38
N GLY A 329 -19.71 9.10 -3.23
CA GLY A 329 -20.61 10.20 -2.83
C GLY A 329 -19.93 11.57 -2.65
N GLY A 330 -18.61 11.66 -2.88
CA GLY A 330 -17.84 12.90 -2.83
C GLY A 330 -17.34 13.37 -4.18
N ASN A 331 -16.91 14.63 -4.25
CA ASN A 331 -16.24 15.19 -5.43
C ASN A 331 -14.76 14.76 -5.45
N LEU A 332 -14.31 14.25 -6.60
CA LEU A 332 -12.95 13.78 -6.81
C LEU A 332 -12.15 14.80 -7.63
N TYR A 333 -10.96 15.14 -7.15
CA TYR A 333 -10.03 16.05 -7.81
C TYR A 333 -8.70 15.37 -8.04
N GLN A 334 -8.14 15.50 -9.25
CA GLN A 334 -6.75 15.17 -9.53
C GLN A 334 -5.87 16.37 -9.14
N LEU A 335 -4.83 16.11 -8.37
CA LEU A 335 -3.82 17.09 -7.98
C LEU A 335 -2.51 16.69 -8.63
N LYS A 336 -1.85 17.65 -9.28
CA LYS A 336 -0.54 17.44 -9.89
C LYS A 336 0.44 18.52 -9.47
N LYS A 337 1.62 18.08 -9.02
CA LYS A 337 2.79 18.93 -8.76
C LYS A 337 4.00 18.26 -9.37
N ASP A 338 4.71 18.96 -10.24
CA ASP A 338 5.82 18.39 -11.02
C ASP A 338 5.39 17.11 -11.79
N SER A 339 6.09 15.99 -11.56
CA SER A 339 5.75 14.67 -12.10
C SER A 339 4.73 13.90 -11.27
N THR A 340 4.47 14.34 -10.04
CA THR A 340 3.62 13.62 -9.08
C THR A 340 2.15 13.92 -9.34
N THR A 341 1.34 12.86 -9.45
CA THR A 341 -0.11 12.94 -9.61
C THR A 341 -0.78 12.09 -8.55
N PHE A 342 -1.71 12.69 -7.80
CA PHE A 342 -2.54 12.01 -6.80
C PHE A 342 -3.95 12.59 -6.86
N TYR A 343 -4.83 12.10 -5.99
CA TYR A 343 -6.22 12.52 -5.99
C TYR A 343 -6.70 12.85 -4.57
N MET A 344 -7.51 13.89 -4.48
CA MET A 344 -8.20 14.29 -3.27
C MET A 344 -9.69 14.06 -3.49
N ASN A 345 -10.31 13.26 -2.63
CA ASN A 345 -11.74 13.02 -2.64
C ASN A 345 -12.37 13.73 -1.44
N LEU A 346 -13.32 14.62 -1.69
CA LEU A 346 -14.06 15.36 -0.67
C LEU A 346 -15.44 14.75 -0.51
N VAL A 347 -15.61 13.90 0.49
CA VAL A 347 -16.81 13.11 0.73
C VAL A 347 -17.62 13.77 1.84
N PRO A 348 -18.91 14.10 1.66
CA PRO A 348 -19.71 14.56 2.78
C PRO A 348 -19.84 13.44 3.82
N THR A 349 -19.89 13.77 5.10
CA THR A 349 -20.29 12.78 6.10
C THR A 349 -21.73 12.33 5.85
N LYS A 350 -22.09 11.12 6.30
CA LYS A 350 -23.43 10.53 6.13
C LYS A 350 -24.55 11.41 6.69
N ASP A 351 -24.27 12.13 7.76
CA ASP A 351 -25.17 13.10 8.41
C ASP A 351 -25.05 14.52 7.84
N ASN A 352 -24.20 14.75 6.84
CA ASN A 352 -23.86 16.05 6.24
C ASN A 352 -23.34 17.10 7.23
N SER A 353 -22.83 16.68 8.40
CA SER A 353 -22.25 17.57 9.41
C SER A 353 -20.80 17.99 9.11
N GLY A 354 -20.14 17.34 8.14
CA GLY A 354 -18.76 17.67 7.77
C GLY A 354 -18.32 17.09 6.43
N THR A 355 -17.00 17.17 6.20
CA THR A 355 -16.32 16.63 5.01
C THR A 355 -15.24 15.66 5.43
N ILE A 356 -15.21 14.50 4.81
CA ILE A 356 -14.13 13.51 4.92
C ILE A 356 -13.21 13.70 3.72
N VAL A 357 -11.93 13.95 3.98
CA VAL A 357 -10.89 14.06 2.99
C VAL A 357 -10.20 12.71 2.86
N VAL A 358 -10.26 12.12 1.66
CA VAL A 358 -9.54 10.88 1.33
C VAL A 358 -8.49 11.19 0.27
N THR A 359 -7.24 10.89 0.58
CA THR A 359 -6.12 11.01 -0.36
C THR A 359 -5.93 9.69 -1.07
N TRP A 360 -5.86 9.70 -2.40
CA TRP A 360 -5.60 8.52 -3.20
C TRP A 360 -4.33 8.67 -4.03
N LEU A 361 -3.52 7.63 -4.02
CA LEU A 361 -2.28 7.50 -4.79
C LEU A 361 -2.56 7.22 -6.29
N LYS A 362 -3.78 6.77 -6.62
CA LYS A 362 -4.25 6.54 -7.98
C LYS A 362 -5.72 6.91 -8.12
N ASN A 363 -6.23 7.01 -9.34
CA ASN A 363 -7.64 7.29 -9.56
C ASN A 363 -8.48 6.13 -9.00
N PRO A 364 -9.37 6.34 -8.01
CA PRO A 364 -10.18 5.27 -7.44
C PRO A 364 -11.31 4.80 -8.37
N GLY A 365 -11.63 5.56 -9.42
CA GLY A 365 -12.69 5.24 -10.39
C GLY A 365 -12.22 4.55 -11.67
N SER A 366 -10.92 4.25 -11.81
CA SER A 366 -10.34 3.64 -13.02
C SER A 366 -10.09 2.14 -12.89
#